data_AF-A0A932NEF3-F1
#
_entry.id   AF-A0A932NEF3-F1
#
_cell.length_a   1.000
_cell.length_b   1.000
_cell.length_c   1.000
_cell.angle_alpha   90.00
_cell.angle_beta   90.00
_cell.angle_gamma   90.00
#
_symmetry.space_group_name_H-M   'P 1'
#
loop_
_entity.id
_entity.type
_entity.pdbx_description
1 polymer ?
#
loop_
_entity_poly.entity_id
_entity_poly.type
_entity_poly.pdbx_seq_one_letter_code
_entity_poly.pdbx_strand_id
1 'polypeptide(L)'
;TTYSAIPGGYGLRFDVGGGCFGYNSWSSSYQDSATVSDAHIAYLGNVDLWLGNTRNQPSKLKFFTAQATGGAFPLGTTYYSSFEAGVQTANLTYTLPTAYPTGTGRPLTSSTTGTMSWGVQTFQLLNQNLVCGNIPGDGGTVYVDIAVTGAVIGSTVTVSPRDDMEDGIIIASARVSAADVVRIKLVNATGGIIDPNDVAVDITIVQP
;
A
#
# COMPACT_ATOMS: atom_id res chain seq x y z
N THR A 1 26.36 -24.89 30.62
CA THR A 1 25.16 -24.80 29.75
C THR A 1 24.21 -23.80 30.38
N THR A 2 24.07 -22.60 29.81
CA THR A 2 23.11 -21.62 30.35
C THR A 2 21.82 -21.77 29.57
N TYR A 3 20.87 -22.53 30.12
CA TYR A 3 19.52 -22.62 29.56
C TYR A 3 18.65 -21.55 30.18
N SER A 4 17.82 -20.85 29.39
CA SER A 4 16.69 -20.10 29.91
C SER A 4 15.40 -20.43 29.15
N ALA A 5 14.36 -20.63 29.95
CA ALA A 5 12.93 -20.63 29.65
C ALA A 5 12.24 -20.22 31.00
N ILE A 6 10.97 -19.89 31.17
CA ILE A 6 9.76 -20.25 30.42
C ILE A 6 8.78 -19.05 30.50
N PRO A 7 8.20 -18.61 29.37
CA PRO A 7 7.15 -17.58 29.32
C PRO A 7 5.96 -17.88 30.25
N GLY A 8 5.39 -16.86 30.88
CA GLY A 8 4.26 -17.01 31.80
C GLY A 8 3.47 -15.72 32.02
N GLY A 9 2.19 -15.90 32.35
CA GLY A 9 1.16 -14.92 32.67
C GLY A 9 -0.04 -15.67 33.29
N TYR A 10 -0.84 -15.03 34.13
CA TYR A 10 -1.96 -15.71 34.80
C TYR A 10 -3.27 -15.55 34.03
N GLY A 11 -3.85 -16.63 33.51
CA GLY A 11 -5.13 -16.63 32.78
C GLY A 11 -5.04 -16.89 31.28
N LEU A 12 -3.91 -17.40 30.78
CA LEU A 12 -3.78 -17.92 29.42
C LEU A 12 -4.04 -19.43 29.39
N ARG A 13 -4.82 -19.91 28.42
CA ARG A 13 -5.03 -21.33 28.11
C ARG A 13 -4.72 -21.63 26.64
N PHE A 14 -4.07 -22.76 26.37
CA PHE A 14 -3.91 -23.33 25.02
C PHE A 14 -4.74 -24.61 24.92
N ASP A 15 -5.62 -24.70 23.92
CA ASP A 15 -6.63 -25.77 23.87
C ASP A 15 -6.34 -26.91 22.86
N VAL A 16 -5.46 -26.72 21.86
CA VAL A 16 -5.02 -27.81 20.93
C VAL A 16 -3.61 -27.60 20.36
N GLY A 17 -2.90 -28.71 20.07
CA GLY A 17 -1.66 -28.77 19.25
C GLY A 17 -0.35 -28.28 19.89
N GLY A 18 0.79 -28.93 19.60
CA GLY A 18 2.10 -28.61 20.19
C GLY A 18 2.83 -27.40 19.58
N GLY A 19 3.76 -26.80 20.34
CA GLY A 19 4.60 -25.66 19.91
C GLY A 19 4.07 -24.27 20.33
N CYS A 20 3.96 -23.99 21.64
CA CYS A 20 3.33 -22.77 22.16
C CYS A 20 4.33 -21.81 22.86
N PHE A 21 4.11 -20.49 22.77
CA PHE A 21 4.84 -19.47 23.53
C PHE A 21 3.86 -18.36 24.02
N GLY A 22 3.89 -17.94 25.30
CA GLY A 22 2.73 -17.35 25.99
C GLY A 22 2.94 -16.07 26.81
N TYR A 23 1.82 -15.54 27.33
CA TYR A 23 1.61 -14.39 28.24
C TYR A 23 0.08 -14.13 28.35
N ASN A 24 -0.31 -13.38 29.38
CA ASN A 24 -1.48 -12.51 29.53
C ASN A 24 -1.28 -11.79 30.89
N SER A 25 -1.84 -10.61 31.17
CA SER A 25 -1.53 -9.88 32.43
C SER A 25 -2.75 -9.19 33.06
N TRP A 26 -3.54 -10.02 33.75
CA TRP A 26 -4.79 -9.75 34.48
C TRP A 26 -4.77 -8.47 35.34
N SER A 27 -5.81 -7.62 35.27
CA SER A 27 -5.89 -6.39 36.08
C SER A 27 -6.87 -6.43 37.27
N SER A 28 -8.00 -7.15 37.22
CA SER A 28 -8.83 -7.49 38.41
C SER A 28 -10.11 -8.34 38.17
N SER A 29 -10.42 -8.84 36.96
CA SER A 29 -11.59 -9.71 36.73
C SER A 29 -11.35 -10.84 35.71
N TYR A 30 -12.19 -11.89 35.71
CA TYR A 30 -12.11 -13.04 34.79
C TYR A 30 -12.22 -12.66 33.29
N GLN A 31 -12.68 -11.44 32.98
CA GLN A 31 -12.89 -10.97 31.60
C GLN A 31 -11.58 -10.72 30.83
N ASP A 32 -10.43 -10.65 31.51
CA ASP A 32 -9.11 -10.39 30.90
C ASP A 32 -8.32 -11.67 30.57
N SER A 33 -8.97 -12.84 30.62
CA SER A 33 -8.36 -14.14 30.28
C SER A 33 -8.45 -14.44 28.78
N ALA A 34 -7.50 -15.23 28.26
CA ALA A 34 -7.43 -15.56 26.83
C ALA A 34 -7.26 -17.07 26.61
N THR A 35 -7.94 -17.58 25.58
CA THR A 35 -7.80 -18.96 25.11
C THR A 35 -7.36 -18.94 23.65
N VAL A 36 -6.27 -19.61 23.33
CA VAL A 36 -5.74 -19.72 21.96
C VAL A 36 -5.91 -21.16 21.49
N SER A 37 -6.67 -21.34 20.41
CA SER A 37 -7.02 -22.65 19.85
C SER A 37 -6.29 -22.98 18.54
N ASP A 38 -5.46 -22.08 18.02
CA ASP A 38 -4.67 -22.36 16.82
C ASP A 38 -3.30 -22.96 17.20
N ALA A 39 -2.83 -23.93 16.42
CA ALA A 39 -1.53 -24.57 16.64
C ALA A 39 -0.35 -23.66 16.18
N HIS A 40 0.82 -23.84 16.81
CA HIS A 40 2.08 -23.14 16.49
C HIS A 40 2.06 -21.62 16.71
N ILE A 41 1.42 -21.16 17.79
CA ILE A 41 1.28 -19.74 18.10
C ILE A 41 2.22 -19.31 19.24
N ALA A 42 2.98 -18.25 18.99
CA ALA A 42 3.52 -17.38 20.01
C ALA A 42 2.58 -16.18 20.17
N TYR A 43 1.89 -16.10 21.29
CA TYR A 43 0.96 -15.01 21.58
C TYR A 43 1.84 -13.89 22.28
N LEU A 44 1.54 -12.55 22.19
CA LEU A 44 1.94 -11.40 23.11
C LEU A 44 0.84 -10.29 23.29
N GLY A 45 0.47 -9.85 24.51
CA GLY A 45 -0.84 -9.17 24.75
C GLY A 45 -1.24 -8.86 26.22
N ASN A 46 -1.97 -7.78 26.44
CA ASN A 46 -1.99 -7.07 27.73
C ASN A 46 -0.57 -6.69 28.25
N VAL A 47 0.47 -6.91 27.46
CA VAL A 47 1.88 -6.59 27.69
C VAL A 47 2.46 -5.94 26.43
N ASP A 48 3.50 -5.14 26.59
CA ASP A 48 4.28 -4.60 25.47
C ASP A 48 5.45 -5.54 25.11
N LEU A 49 5.81 -5.60 23.82
CA LEU A 49 7.04 -6.25 23.35
C LEU A 49 8.16 -5.22 23.19
N TRP A 50 9.20 -5.31 24.01
CA TRP A 50 10.39 -4.47 23.89
C TRP A 50 11.53 -5.27 23.25
N LEU A 51 12.05 -4.79 22.12
CA LEU A 51 13.27 -5.32 21.51
C LEU A 51 14.45 -4.41 21.88
N GLY A 52 15.17 -4.74 22.95
CA GLY A 52 16.32 -3.97 23.45
C GLY A 52 17.68 -4.53 23.01
N ASN A 53 18.66 -3.65 22.81
CA ASN A 53 20.05 -4.05 22.55
C ASN A 53 21.04 -3.04 23.13
N THR A 54 21.98 -3.50 23.95
CA THR A 54 22.97 -2.68 24.66
C THR A 54 24.33 -2.64 23.99
N ARG A 55 24.46 -3.24 22.80
CA ARG A 55 25.73 -3.41 22.07
C ARG A 55 25.96 -2.35 20.99
N ASN A 56 25.29 -1.21 21.07
CA ASN A 56 25.34 -0.15 20.06
C ASN A 56 24.97 -0.64 18.64
N GLN A 57 23.95 -1.50 18.57
CA GLN A 57 23.43 -2.06 17.33
C GLN A 57 21.90 -2.00 17.37
N PRO A 58 21.22 -1.60 16.28
CA PRO A 58 19.77 -1.52 16.29
C PRO A 58 19.10 -2.88 16.52
N SER A 59 18.00 -2.85 17.27
CA SER A 59 17.11 -3.98 17.40
C SER A 59 16.25 -4.15 16.15
N LYS A 60 15.91 -5.39 15.80
CA LYS A 60 15.09 -5.71 14.63
C LYS A 60 14.20 -6.93 14.84
N LEU A 61 13.00 -6.90 14.26
CA LEU A 61 12.12 -8.05 14.07
C LEU A 61 12.34 -8.60 12.66
N LYS A 62 12.70 -9.89 12.53
CA LYS A 62 13.00 -10.53 11.23
C LYS A 62 11.94 -11.56 10.84
N PHE A 63 11.55 -11.56 9.57
CA PHE A 63 10.69 -12.53 8.92
C PHE A 63 11.50 -13.27 7.86
N PHE A 64 11.89 -14.51 8.15
CA PHE A 64 12.71 -15.31 7.24
C PHE A 64 11.85 -15.97 6.15
N THR A 65 12.42 -16.14 4.95
CA THR A 65 11.87 -17.03 3.94
C THR A 65 11.88 -18.47 4.43
N ALA A 66 11.02 -19.30 3.84
CA ALA A 66 10.96 -20.72 4.19
C ALA A 66 12.26 -21.43 3.84
N GLN A 67 12.85 -22.12 4.81
CA GLN A 67 13.99 -23.02 4.62
C GLN A 67 13.49 -24.46 4.69
N ALA A 68 13.59 -25.21 3.58
CA ALA A 68 13.04 -26.57 3.45
C ALA A 68 13.92 -27.69 4.05
N THR A 69 14.98 -27.34 4.78
CA THR A 69 15.93 -28.30 5.37
C THR A 69 16.10 -28.02 6.85
N GLY A 70 15.94 -29.07 7.67
CA GLY A 70 16.14 -28.99 9.12
C GLY A 70 17.62 -28.91 9.51
N GLY A 71 17.91 -28.50 10.75
CA GLY A 71 19.27 -28.35 11.28
C GLY A 71 19.69 -26.89 11.41
N ALA A 72 20.84 -26.52 10.83
CA ALA A 72 21.37 -25.16 10.91
C ALA A 72 20.41 -24.13 10.32
N PHE A 73 20.13 -23.06 11.06
CA PHE A 73 19.29 -21.95 10.63
C PHE A 73 19.87 -20.61 11.12
N PRO A 74 19.87 -19.55 10.29
CA PRO A 74 19.57 -19.57 8.85
C PRO A 74 20.75 -20.16 8.04
N LEU A 75 20.46 -20.85 6.93
CA LEU A 75 21.48 -21.14 5.90
C LEU A 75 21.89 -19.87 5.16
N GLY A 76 23.05 -19.87 4.49
CA GLY A 76 23.53 -18.72 3.71
C GLY A 76 22.60 -18.30 2.56
N THR A 77 21.67 -19.16 2.16
CA THR A 77 20.63 -18.91 1.15
C THR A 77 19.25 -18.59 1.75
N THR A 78 19.13 -18.51 3.08
CA THR A 78 17.87 -18.20 3.76
C THR A 78 17.80 -16.70 4.03
N TYR A 79 17.03 -16.01 3.19
CA TYR A 79 16.84 -14.56 3.25
C TYR A 79 15.75 -14.15 4.26
N TYR A 80 15.68 -12.87 4.61
CA TYR A 80 14.63 -12.32 5.47
C TYR A 80 14.24 -10.89 5.07
N SER A 81 13.03 -10.48 5.45
CA SER A 81 12.60 -9.08 5.54
C SER A 81 12.55 -8.66 7.01
N SER A 82 12.86 -7.41 7.36
CA SER A 82 12.85 -6.97 8.76
C SER A 82 12.36 -5.56 8.97
N PHE A 83 11.77 -5.33 10.14
CA PHE A 83 11.61 -3.98 10.72
C PHE A 83 12.76 -3.73 11.69
N GLU A 84 13.50 -2.66 11.49
CA GLU A 84 14.72 -2.32 12.24
C GLU A 84 14.65 -0.86 12.72
N ALA A 85 15.06 -0.62 13.96
CA ALA A 85 15.15 0.74 14.48
C ALA A 85 16.24 1.54 13.75
N GLY A 86 15.95 2.80 13.40
CA GLY A 86 16.97 3.75 12.96
C GLY A 86 17.76 4.33 14.14
N VAL A 87 18.83 5.07 13.86
CA VAL A 87 19.46 5.95 14.85
C VAL A 87 18.50 7.12 15.11
N GLN A 88 18.12 7.33 16.37
CA GLN A 88 17.11 8.32 16.77
C GLN A 88 17.67 9.27 17.84
N THR A 89 17.26 10.53 17.80
CA THR A 89 17.58 11.56 18.82
C THR A 89 16.44 11.79 19.81
N ALA A 90 15.27 11.18 19.57
CA ALA A 90 14.08 11.22 20.41
C ALA A 90 13.23 9.95 20.17
N ASN A 91 12.28 9.68 21.07
CA ASN A 91 11.32 8.59 20.89
C ASN A 91 10.38 8.89 19.71
N LEU A 92 10.14 7.90 18.86
CA LEU A 92 9.21 7.98 17.74
C LEU A 92 8.09 6.96 17.93
N THR A 93 6.84 7.42 17.91
CA THR A 93 5.64 6.57 18.03
C THR A 93 4.80 6.71 16.77
N TYR A 94 4.51 5.59 16.10
CA TYR A 94 3.63 5.55 14.94
C TYR A 94 2.30 4.89 15.30
N THR A 95 1.22 5.67 15.32
CA THR A 95 -0.12 5.20 15.73
C THR A 95 -0.93 4.81 14.50
N LEU A 96 -1.43 3.56 14.46
CA LEU A 96 -2.22 3.05 13.35
C LEU A 96 -3.62 3.68 13.26
N PRO A 97 -4.25 3.70 12.07
CA PRO A 97 -5.63 4.09 11.90
C PRO A 97 -6.58 3.21 12.72
N THR A 98 -7.70 3.78 13.16
CA THR A 98 -8.72 3.06 13.96
C THR A 98 -9.74 2.29 13.13
N ALA A 99 -9.67 2.37 11.80
CA ALA A 99 -10.56 1.69 10.87
C ALA A 99 -9.81 1.27 9.60
N TYR A 100 -10.38 0.31 8.86
CA TYR A 100 -9.94 -0.05 7.51
C TYR A 100 -10.12 1.12 6.53
N PRO A 101 -9.39 1.13 5.40
CA PRO A 101 -9.64 2.13 4.37
C PRO A 101 -11.04 1.91 3.77
N THR A 102 -11.73 2.99 3.43
CA THR A 102 -13.07 2.94 2.80
C THR A 102 -13.05 2.52 1.33
N GLY A 103 -11.85 2.43 0.74
CA GLY A 103 -11.64 2.00 -0.65
C GLY A 103 -10.33 1.23 -0.80
N THR A 104 -10.25 0.39 -1.83
CA THR A 104 -9.07 -0.42 -2.16
C THR A 104 -7.90 0.45 -2.64
N GLY A 105 -6.67 0.05 -2.37
CA GLY A 105 -5.47 0.71 -2.93
C GLY A 105 -5.10 2.04 -2.26
N ARG A 106 -5.60 2.31 -1.06
CA ARG A 106 -5.19 3.48 -0.27
C ARG A 106 -3.89 3.18 0.51
N PRO A 107 -2.83 3.99 0.34
CA PRO A 107 -1.58 3.79 1.07
C PRO A 107 -1.71 4.21 2.54
N LEU A 108 -0.91 3.61 3.42
CA LEU A 108 -0.76 4.12 4.78
C LEU A 108 0.25 5.28 4.77
N THR A 109 -0.14 6.42 5.32
CA THR A 109 0.68 7.64 5.37
C THR A 109 0.82 8.12 6.82
N SER A 110 1.89 8.86 7.14
CA SER A 110 2.17 9.37 8.48
C SER A 110 2.19 10.89 8.51
N SER A 111 1.66 11.48 9.58
CA SER A 111 1.91 12.88 9.92
C SER A 111 3.37 13.10 10.38
N THR A 112 3.75 14.36 10.57
CA THR A 112 5.04 14.77 11.16
C THR A 112 5.18 14.38 12.64
N THR A 113 4.10 13.91 13.27
CA THR A 113 4.07 13.47 14.68
C THR A 113 3.76 11.97 14.83
N GLY A 114 3.77 11.21 13.73
CA GLY A 114 3.60 9.75 13.75
C GLY A 114 2.15 9.25 13.77
N THR A 115 1.14 10.13 13.68
CA THR A 115 -0.24 9.66 13.47
C THR A 115 -0.38 9.14 12.06
N MET A 116 -0.73 7.85 11.90
CA MET A 116 -0.92 7.25 10.59
C MET A 116 -2.39 7.28 10.16
N SER A 117 -2.61 7.51 8.87
CA SER A 117 -3.93 7.55 8.23
C SER A 117 -3.88 6.94 6.82
N TRP A 118 -5.03 6.46 6.34
CA TRP A 118 -5.17 6.05 4.95
C TRP A 118 -5.15 7.27 4.03
N GLY A 119 -4.23 7.28 3.07
CA GLY A 119 -4.08 8.34 2.08
C GLY A 119 -5.15 8.30 1.00
N VAL A 120 -4.96 9.17 0.01
CA VAL A 120 -5.77 9.21 -1.23
C VAL A 120 -5.54 7.94 -2.04
N GLN A 121 -6.59 7.47 -2.72
CA GLN A 121 -6.48 6.33 -3.62
C GLN A 121 -5.84 6.78 -4.93
N THR A 122 -4.79 6.08 -5.36
CA THR A 122 -4.15 6.28 -6.66
C THR A 122 -4.19 4.98 -7.43
N PHE A 123 -4.66 5.02 -8.67
CA PHE A 123 -4.68 3.86 -9.55
C PHE A 123 -4.44 4.27 -11.01
N GLN A 124 -4.04 3.31 -11.82
CA GLN A 124 -3.66 3.53 -13.21
C GLN A 124 -4.41 2.59 -14.14
N LEU A 125 -4.77 3.11 -15.30
CA LEU A 125 -5.20 2.32 -16.44
C LEU A 125 -4.14 2.49 -17.53
N LEU A 126 -3.47 1.38 -17.89
CA LEU A 126 -2.32 1.40 -18.77
C LEU A 126 -2.68 1.01 -20.19
N ASN A 127 -1.91 1.49 -21.16
CA ASN A 127 -1.94 1.08 -22.56
C ASN A 127 -3.33 1.18 -23.20
N GLN A 128 -4.04 2.26 -22.95
CA GLN A 128 -5.36 2.51 -23.51
C GLN A 128 -5.24 3.15 -24.88
N ASN A 129 -5.93 2.60 -25.88
CA ASN A 129 -5.90 3.19 -27.21
C ASN A 129 -6.67 4.51 -27.23
N LEU A 130 -6.01 5.61 -27.58
CA LEU A 130 -6.65 6.92 -27.74
C LEU A 130 -7.07 7.11 -29.20
N VAL A 131 -8.32 6.77 -29.50
CA VAL A 131 -8.91 6.96 -30.83
C VAL A 131 -9.67 8.28 -30.83
N CYS A 132 -9.18 9.26 -31.59
CA CYS A 132 -9.76 10.61 -31.60
C CYS A 132 -10.53 10.96 -32.87
N GLY A 133 -10.24 10.28 -33.98
CA GLY A 133 -10.85 10.58 -35.29
C GLY A 133 -10.47 11.97 -35.80
N ASN A 134 -11.18 12.43 -36.82
CA ASN A 134 -10.98 13.76 -37.41
C ASN A 134 -11.15 14.90 -36.38
N ILE A 135 -10.08 15.67 -36.20
CA ILE A 135 -10.05 16.89 -35.39
C ILE A 135 -9.99 18.10 -36.33
N PRO A 136 -10.99 19.01 -36.32
CA PRO A 136 -10.97 20.21 -37.14
C PRO A 136 -9.73 21.07 -36.88
N GLY A 137 -9.22 21.75 -37.90
CA GLY A 137 -8.12 22.71 -37.76
C GLY A 137 -8.52 23.96 -36.99
N ASP A 138 -7.58 24.91 -36.94
CA ASP A 138 -7.72 26.25 -36.36
C ASP A 138 -8.17 26.23 -34.89
N GLY A 139 -7.59 25.32 -34.10
CA GLY A 139 -7.93 25.15 -32.68
C GLY A 139 -9.20 24.31 -32.44
N GLY A 140 -9.65 23.57 -33.46
CA GLY A 140 -10.75 22.62 -33.34
C GLY A 140 -10.49 21.57 -32.27
N THR A 141 -11.58 21.09 -31.65
CA THR A 141 -11.49 20.25 -30.44
C THR A 141 -12.37 19.03 -30.56
N VAL A 142 -11.87 17.90 -30.07
CA VAL A 142 -12.65 16.68 -29.88
C VAL A 142 -12.53 16.20 -28.43
N TYR A 143 -13.52 15.43 -27.99
CA TYR A 143 -13.51 14.75 -26.70
C TYR A 143 -13.47 13.24 -26.92
N VAL A 144 -12.52 12.58 -26.26
CA VAL A 144 -12.44 11.13 -26.21
C VAL A 144 -12.76 10.69 -24.79
N ASP A 145 -13.76 9.83 -24.66
CA ASP A 145 -14.17 9.26 -23.38
C ASP A 145 -13.58 7.86 -23.26
N ILE A 146 -12.80 7.64 -22.20
CA ILE A 146 -12.19 6.35 -21.87
C ILE A 146 -12.82 5.84 -20.58
N ALA A 147 -13.24 4.57 -20.59
CA ALA A 147 -13.75 3.89 -19.41
C ALA A 147 -12.60 3.61 -18.43
N VAL A 148 -12.70 4.14 -17.21
CA VAL A 148 -11.70 3.99 -16.15
C VAL A 148 -12.43 3.61 -14.86
N THR A 149 -12.63 2.31 -14.65
CA THR A 149 -13.36 1.78 -13.48
C THR A 149 -12.76 2.26 -12.16
N GLY A 150 -13.61 2.74 -11.27
CA GLY A 150 -13.24 3.37 -10.00
C GLY A 150 -13.02 4.87 -10.10
N ALA A 151 -13.08 5.51 -11.27
CA ALA A 151 -12.91 6.95 -11.38
C ALA A 151 -14.11 7.70 -10.81
N VAL A 152 -13.87 8.65 -9.90
CA VAL A 152 -14.90 9.48 -9.25
C VAL A 152 -14.72 10.94 -9.65
N ILE A 153 -15.83 11.65 -9.87
CA ILE A 153 -15.82 13.09 -10.21
C ILE A 153 -15.04 13.87 -9.15
N GLY A 154 -14.17 14.78 -9.59
CA GLY A 154 -13.26 15.55 -8.72
C GLY A 154 -11.88 14.93 -8.57
N SER A 155 -11.64 13.72 -9.07
CA SER A 155 -10.29 13.15 -9.13
C SER A 155 -9.38 13.95 -10.06
N THR A 156 -8.11 14.04 -9.67
CA THR A 156 -7.06 14.55 -10.56
C THR A 156 -6.73 13.48 -11.59
N VAL A 157 -6.60 13.88 -12.85
CA VAL A 157 -6.28 12.99 -13.96
C VAL A 157 -4.98 13.44 -14.62
N THR A 158 -4.08 12.49 -14.86
CA THR A 158 -2.91 12.69 -15.73
C THR A 158 -2.98 11.66 -16.85
N VAL A 159 -2.79 12.12 -18.09
CA VAL A 159 -2.75 11.27 -19.28
C VAL A 159 -1.37 11.40 -19.90
N SER A 160 -0.69 10.28 -20.08
CA SER A 160 0.64 10.24 -20.69
C SER A 160 0.59 9.40 -21.97
N PRO A 161 0.82 9.99 -23.15
CA PRO A 161 1.11 9.23 -24.37
C PRO A 161 2.32 8.32 -24.19
N ARG A 162 2.29 7.15 -24.82
CA ARG A 162 3.41 6.18 -24.87
C ARG A 162 4.30 6.35 -26.08
N ASP A 163 3.83 7.09 -27.07
CA ASP A 163 4.55 7.44 -28.28
C ASP A 163 4.33 8.93 -28.56
N ASP A 164 5.10 9.48 -29.49
CA ASP A 164 4.95 10.85 -29.93
C ASP A 164 3.54 11.06 -30.49
N MET A 165 2.89 12.14 -30.03
CA MET A 165 1.64 12.59 -30.62
C MET A 165 1.94 13.24 -31.97
N GLU A 166 1.03 13.08 -32.94
CA GLU A 166 1.16 13.76 -34.22
C GLU A 166 1.30 15.28 -34.06
N ASP A 167 2.16 15.88 -34.88
CA ASP A 167 2.51 17.30 -34.80
C ASP A 167 1.27 18.20 -34.79
N GLY A 168 1.19 19.06 -33.78
CA GLY A 168 0.08 20.00 -33.62
C GLY A 168 -1.15 19.44 -32.88
N ILE A 169 -1.14 18.16 -32.48
CA ILE A 169 -2.18 17.58 -31.60
C ILE A 169 -1.76 17.72 -30.14
N ILE A 170 -2.67 18.25 -29.32
CA ILE A 170 -2.41 18.58 -27.92
C ILE A 170 -3.48 17.95 -27.04
N ILE A 171 -3.07 17.24 -25.97
CA ILE A 171 -3.97 16.92 -24.85
C ILE A 171 -4.15 18.20 -24.03
N ALA A 172 -5.26 18.91 -24.28
CA ALA A 172 -5.53 20.20 -23.65
C ALA A 172 -6.08 20.07 -22.22
N SER A 173 -6.78 18.98 -21.91
CA SER A 173 -7.21 18.67 -20.54
C SER A 173 -7.65 17.22 -20.43
N ALA A 174 -7.60 16.67 -19.22
CA ALA A 174 -8.25 15.42 -18.88
C ALA A 174 -8.96 15.58 -17.53
N ARG A 175 -10.17 15.01 -17.40
CA ARG A 175 -10.91 14.99 -16.14
C ARG A 175 -11.86 13.82 -16.07
N VAL A 176 -12.25 13.41 -14.86
CA VAL A 176 -13.37 12.49 -14.67
C VAL A 176 -14.67 13.23 -14.95
N SER A 177 -15.34 12.91 -16.07
CA SER A 177 -16.56 13.60 -16.51
C SER A 177 -17.83 12.98 -15.93
N ALA A 178 -17.78 11.69 -15.62
CA ALA A 178 -18.83 10.92 -14.97
C ALA A 178 -18.17 9.79 -14.18
N ALA A 179 -18.95 9.09 -13.34
CA ALA A 179 -18.46 7.86 -12.69
C ALA A 179 -17.88 6.91 -13.75
N ASP A 180 -16.69 6.38 -13.48
CA ASP A 180 -15.97 5.45 -14.34
C ASP A 180 -15.59 5.97 -15.73
N VAL A 181 -15.66 7.29 -15.98
CA VAL A 181 -15.37 7.88 -17.30
C VAL A 181 -14.39 9.04 -17.18
N VAL A 182 -13.26 8.90 -17.85
CA VAL A 182 -12.29 9.97 -18.08
C VAL A 182 -12.52 10.56 -19.46
N ARG A 183 -12.74 11.87 -19.50
CA ARG A 183 -12.82 12.64 -20.73
C ARG A 183 -11.51 13.35 -20.99
N ILE A 184 -10.95 13.10 -22.16
CA ILE A 184 -9.75 13.74 -22.67
C ILE A 184 -10.16 14.72 -23.76
N LYS A 185 -9.75 15.98 -23.63
CA LYS A 185 -9.93 17.00 -24.65
C LYS A 185 -8.66 17.08 -25.49
N LEU A 186 -8.80 16.88 -26.79
CA LEU A 186 -7.74 17.08 -27.77
C LEU A 186 -8.00 18.38 -28.54
N VAL A 187 -6.91 19.03 -28.94
CA VAL A 187 -6.93 20.25 -29.75
C VAL A 187 -5.98 20.05 -30.93
N ASN A 188 -6.42 20.43 -32.12
CA ASN A 188 -5.56 20.54 -33.29
C ASN A 188 -5.17 22.02 -33.47
N ALA A 189 -3.89 22.30 -33.27
CA ALA A 189 -3.31 23.64 -33.37
C ALA A 189 -2.88 24.01 -34.80
N THR A 190 -3.05 23.11 -35.77
CA THR A 190 -2.73 23.36 -37.19
C THR A 190 -3.92 23.98 -37.92
N GLY A 191 -3.71 24.44 -39.16
CA GLY A 191 -4.79 25.01 -39.99
C GLY A 191 -5.60 23.97 -40.78
N GLY A 192 -5.19 22.70 -40.79
CA GLY A 192 -5.86 21.62 -41.54
C GLY A 192 -6.64 20.69 -40.62
N ILE A 193 -7.63 19.97 -41.16
CA ILE A 193 -8.21 18.82 -40.46
C ILE A 193 -7.12 17.74 -40.36
N ILE A 194 -6.97 17.15 -39.18
CA ILE A 194 -6.07 16.01 -38.93
C ILE A 194 -6.91 14.85 -38.42
N ASP A 195 -6.66 13.64 -38.92
CA ASP A 195 -7.14 12.38 -38.33
C ASP A 195 -5.93 11.69 -37.72
N PRO A 196 -5.61 11.94 -36.43
CA PRO A 196 -4.35 11.50 -35.87
C PRO A 196 -4.25 9.98 -35.82
N ASN A 197 -3.04 9.46 -36.02
CA ASN A 197 -2.78 8.05 -35.75
C ASN A 197 -3.14 7.72 -34.29
N ASP A 198 -3.65 6.50 -34.08
CA ASP A 198 -3.93 5.96 -32.76
C ASP A 198 -2.65 5.94 -31.90
N VAL A 199 -2.72 6.53 -30.71
CA VAL A 199 -1.62 6.53 -29.72
C VAL A 199 -2.10 5.88 -28.43
N ALA A 200 -1.32 4.93 -27.90
CA ALA A 200 -1.61 4.37 -26.59
C ALA A 200 -1.29 5.38 -25.47
N VAL A 201 -2.16 5.47 -24.47
CA VAL A 201 -1.99 6.34 -23.30
C VAL A 201 -2.06 5.56 -21.99
N ASP A 202 -1.30 6.03 -21.01
CA ASP A 202 -1.43 5.65 -19.60
C ASP A 202 -2.20 6.75 -18.87
N ILE A 203 -3.23 6.35 -18.11
CA ILE A 203 -4.10 7.26 -17.36
C ILE A 203 -3.86 7.01 -15.87
N THR A 204 -3.44 8.03 -15.14
CA THR A 204 -3.30 8.00 -13.69
C THR A 204 -4.40 8.83 -13.04
N ILE A 205 -5.08 8.23 -12.06
CA ILE A 205 -6.14 8.85 -11.28
C ILE A 205 -5.69 8.99 -9.83
N VAL A 206 -5.80 10.19 -9.28
CA VAL A 206 -5.67 10.46 -7.84
C VAL A 206 -7.02 10.92 -7.33
N GLN A 207 -7.67 10.10 -6.52
CA GLN A 207 -8.99 10.40 -5.98
C GLN A 207 -8.92 11.44 -4.86
N PRO A 208 -10.00 12.24 -4.67
CA PRO A 208 -10.14 13.12 -3.54
C PRO A 208 -10.30 12.38 -2.20
#